data_AF-A0A841ET74-F1
#
_entry.id   AF-A0A841ET74-F1
#
_cell.length_a   1.000
_cell.length_b   1.000
_cell.length_c   1.000
_cell.angle_alpha   90.00
_cell.angle_beta   90.00
_cell.angle_gamma   90.00
#
_symmetry.space_group_name_H-M   'P 1'
#
loop_
_entity.id
_entity.type
_entity.pdbx_description
1 polymer ?
#
loop_
_entity_poly.entity_id
_entity_poly.type
_entity_poly.pdbx_seq_one_letter_code
_entity_poly.pdbx_strand_id
1 'polypeptide(L)' 'MGRIISKKQIRFYMGYSNRKTFNSHLESSGVKGKLPDFFWSKKTFFEEEIQVLEQIFNLKFLNN' A
#
# COMPACT_ATOMS: atom_id res chain seq x y z
N MET A 1 14.90 -4.54 14.87
CA MET A 1 13.65 -5.14 14.35
C MET A 1 13.02 -4.13 13.42
N GLY A 2 13.00 -4.38 12.11
CA GLY A 2 12.39 -3.46 11.13
C GLY A 2 10.86 -3.46 11.22
N ARG A 3 10.23 -2.33 10.90
CA ARG A 3 8.76 -2.23 10.87
C ARG A 3 8.22 -2.97 9.64
N ILE A 4 7.18 -3.77 9.82
CA ILE A 4 6.53 -4.56 8.76
C ILE A 4 5.04 -4.21 8.74
N ILE A 5 4.50 -3.94 7.55
CA ILE A 5 3.05 -3.77 7.35
C ILE A 5 2.55 -4.76 6.32
N SER A 6 1.33 -5.25 6.53
CA SER A 6 0.63 -6.08 5.57
C SER A 6 -0.12 -5.23 4.54
N LYS A 7 -0.39 -5.82 3.37
CA LYS A 7 -1.27 -5.25 2.35
C LYS A 7 -2.67 -4.96 2.88
N LYS A 8 -3.14 -5.75 3.86
CA LYS A 8 -4.39 -5.51 4.58
C LYS A 8 -4.31 -4.20 5.37
N GLN A 9 -3.22 -3.95 6.08
CA GLN A 9 -3.01 -2.71 6.83
C GLN A 9 -2.90 -1.49 5.91
N ILE A 10 -2.12 -1.56 4.82
CA ILE A 10 -2.06 -0.49 3.82
C ILE A 10 -3.45 -0.10 3.34
N ARG A 11 -4.26 -1.11 3.00
CA ARG A 11 -5.64 -0.91 2.57
C ARG A 11 -6.47 -0.18 3.63
N PHE A 12 -6.34 -0.57 4.90
CA PHE A 12 -7.03 0.10 6.01
C PHE A 12 -6.53 1.52 6.25
N TYR A 13 -5.22 1.78 6.17
CA TYR A 13 -4.66 3.13 6.26
C TYR A 13 -5.18 4.06 5.16
N MET A 14 -5.47 3.51 3.99
CA MET A 14 -6.10 4.24 2.90
C MET A 14 -7.62 4.38 3.05
N GLY A 15 -8.21 3.92 4.16
CA GLY A 15 -9.65 4.06 4.44
C GLY A 15 -10.55 3.01 3.75
N TYR A 16 -9.99 1.92 3.21
CA TYR A 16 -10.76 0.92 2.48
C TYR A 16 -10.93 -0.39 3.27
N SER A 17 -12.17 -0.70 3.66
CA SER A 17 -12.48 -1.98 4.33
C SER A 17 -12.43 -3.18 3.37
N ASN A 18 -12.80 -2.97 2.11
CA ASN A 18 -12.95 -4.02 1.10
C ASN A 18 -11.85 -3.98 0.03
N ARG A 19 -11.29 -5.15 -0.32
CA ARG A 19 -10.30 -5.32 -1.40
C ARG A 19 -10.82 -4.87 -2.76
N LYS A 20 -12.10 -5.10 -3.08
CA LYS A 20 -12.67 -4.70 -4.38
C LYS A 20 -12.64 -3.17 -4.54
N THR A 21 -13.13 -2.45 -3.54
CA THR A 21 -13.13 -0.98 -3.51
C THR A 21 -11.71 -0.43 -3.57
N PHE A 22 -10.78 -1.04 -2.83
CA PHE A 22 -9.38 -0.66 -2.89
C PHE A 22 -8.78 -0.80 -4.30
N ASN A 23 -8.94 -1.97 -4.93
CA ASN A 23 -8.43 -2.19 -6.28
C ASN A 23 -9.05 -1.24 -7.30
N SER A 24 -10.36 -1.00 -7.21
CA SER A 24 -11.05 -0.02 -8.05
C SER A 24 -10.49 1.39 -7.84
N HIS A 25 -10.19 1.79 -6.60
CA HIS A 25 -9.53 3.06 -6.33
C HIS A 25 -8.12 3.13 -6.95
N LEU A 26 -7.32 2.06 -6.86
CA LEU A 26 -5.99 2.03 -7.50
C LEU A 26 -6.07 2.22 -9.02
N GLU A 27 -7.10 1.65 -9.64
CA GLU A 27 -7.37 1.82 -11.08
C GLU A 27 -7.84 3.24 -11.39
N SER A 28 -8.87 3.74 -10.71
CA SER A 28 -9.46 5.06 -10.95
C SER A 28 -8.51 6.22 -10.63
N SER A 29 -7.60 6.06 -9.66
CA SER A 29 -6.58 7.06 -9.32
C SER A 29 -5.35 7.01 -10.24
N GLY A 30 -5.27 6.03 -11.14
CA GLY A 30 -4.09 5.81 -11.99
C GLY A 30 -2.85 5.35 -11.22
N VAL A 31 -2.97 5.07 -9.91
CA VAL A 31 -1.86 4.61 -9.07
C VAL A 31 -1.47 3.17 -9.39
N LYS A 32 -2.39 2.35 -9.93
CA LYS A 32 -2.13 0.96 -10.33
C LYS A 32 -0.88 0.79 -11.19
N GLY A 33 -0.65 1.71 -12.13
CA GLY A 33 0.52 1.67 -13.03
C GLY A 33 1.82 2.20 -12.40
N LYS A 34 1.74 2.88 -11.26
CA LYS A 34 2.90 3.37 -10.50
C LYS A 34 3.36 2.39 -9.43
N LEU A 35 2.55 1.38 -9.11
CA LEU A 35 2.85 0.41 -8.07
C LEU A 35 3.89 -0.60 -8.56
N PRO A 36 4.95 -0.86 -7.76
CA PRO A 36 5.98 -1.82 -8.13
C PRO A 36 5.47 -3.26 -8.10
N ASP A 37 6.10 -4.17 -8.84
CA ASP A 37 5.66 -5.57 -8.95
C ASP A 37 5.58 -6.31 -7.61
N PHE A 38 6.49 -5.97 -6.68
CA PHE A 38 6.47 -6.54 -5.34
C PHE A 38 5.17 -6.23 -4.61
N PHE A 39 4.52 -5.09 -4.90
CA PHE A 39 3.22 -4.75 -4.32
C PHE A 39 2.22 -5.84 -4.63
N TRP A 40 2.19 -6.39 -5.85
CA TRP A 40 1.22 -7.39 -6.29
C TRP A 40 1.53 -8.78 -5.74
N SER A 41 2.81 -9.17 -5.76
CA SER A 41 3.28 -10.50 -5.35
C SER A 41 3.29 -10.71 -3.83
N LYS A 42 3.62 -9.67 -3.05
CA LYS A 42 3.81 -9.81 -1.59
C LYS A 42 2.53 -9.53 -0.79
N LYS A 43 2.46 -10.17 0.38
CA LYS A 43 1.43 -9.93 1.40
C LYS A 43 1.87 -8.94 2.48
N THR A 44 3.17 -8.84 2.72
CA THR A 44 3.82 -8.02 3.74
C THR A 44 4.98 -7.26 3.13
N PHE A 45 5.25 -6.07 3.66
CA PHE A 45 6.25 -5.14 3.16
C PHE A 45 7.19 -4.74 4.28
N PHE A 46 8.48 -4.67 3.98
CA PHE A 46 9.51 -4.18 4.90
C PHE A 46 9.69 -2.66 4.77
N GLU A 47 10.37 -2.05 5.72
CA GLU A 47 10.55 -0.60 5.82
C GLU A 47 10.91 0.11 4.50
N GLU A 48 11.87 -0.41 3.72
CA GLU A 48 12.25 0.16 2.43
C GLU A 48 11.10 0.13 1.41
N GLU A 49 10.38 -1.00 1.33
CA GLU A 49 9.21 -1.15 0.46
C GLU A 49 8.07 -0.25 0.92
N ILE A 50 7.91 -0.09 2.24
CA ILE A 50 6.90 0.79 2.82
C ILE A 50 7.17 2.22 2.41
N GLN A 51 8.41 2.71 2.54
CA GLN A 51 8.76 4.08 2.14
C GLN A 51 8.44 4.36 0.67
N VAL A 52 8.71 3.41 -0.23
CA VAL A 52 8.33 3.51 -1.65
C VAL A 52 6.81 3.63 -1.80
N LEU A 53 6.05 2.79 -1.10
CA LEU A 53 4.59 2.83 -1.13
C LEU A 53 4.06 4.14 -0.52
N GLU A 54 4.66 4.66 0.54
CA GLU A 54 4.27 5.94 1.15
C GLU A 54 4.43 7.12 0.16
N GLN A 55 5.49 7.10 -0.66
CA GLN A 55 5.69 8.11 -1.71
C GLN A 55 4.63 7.99 -2.82
N ILE A 56 4.29 6.77 -3.23
CA ILE A 56 3.29 6.52 -4.28
C ILE A 56 1.88 6.92 -3.82
N PHE A 57 1.53 6.58 -2.59
CA PHE A 57 0.22 6.87 -2.02
C PHE A 57 0.13 8.25 -1.37
N ASN A 58 1.24 8.98 -1.30
CA ASN A 58 1.36 10.25 -0.59
C ASN A 58 0.77 10.18 0.83
N LEU A 59 1.03 9.08 1.54
CA LEU A 59 0.46 8.77 2.84
C LEU A 59 1.52 8.10 3.72
N LYS A 60 1.58 8.46 5.01
CA LYS A 60 2.45 7.79 5.99
C LYS A 60 1.72 6.59 6.62
N PHE A 61 2.29 5.39 6.47
CA PHE A 61 1.80 4.15 7.07
C PHE A 61 2.48 3.84 8.41
N LEU A 62 3.68 4.40 8.63
CA LEU A 62 4.49 4.14 9.83
C LEU A 62 4.41 5.25 10.88
N ASN A 63 3.60 6.30 10.68
CA ASN A 63 3.34 7.31 11.71
C ASN A 63 2.21 6.83 12.63
N ASN A 64 2.59 5.94 13.54
CA ASN A 64 2.02 5.84 14.87
C ASN A 64 3.18 5.64 15.86
#